data_AF-A0A3B9X5N0-F1
#
_entry.id   AF-A0A3B9X5N0-F1
#
_cell.length_a   1.000
_cell.length_b   1.000
_cell.length_c   1.000
_cell.angle_alpha   90.00
_cell.angle_beta   90.00
_cell.angle_gamma   90.00
#
_symmetry.space_group_name_H-M   'P 1'
#
loop_
_entity.id
_entity.type
_entity.pdbx_description
1 polymer ?
#
loop_
_entity_poly.entity_id
_entity_poly.type
_entity_poly.pdbx_seq_one_letter_code
_entity_poly.pdbx_strand_id
1 'polypeptide(L)' 'MKGERIRGRIYPTRHEAWADIFDYIELFYNPRRRHGNNDGISPVQYEKQYYEKPLVVQ' A
#
# COMPACT_ATOMS: atom_id res chain seq x y z
N MET A 1 -5.43 -12.12 -1.95
CA MET A 1 -6.29 -10.92 -2.14
C MET A 1 -6.45 -10.20 -0.78
N LYS A 2 -6.77 -8.88 -0.72
CA LYS A 2 -6.93 -8.14 0.58
C LYS A 2 -7.88 -8.85 1.56
N GLY A 3 -8.93 -9.46 1.02
CA GLY A 3 -9.91 -10.23 1.79
C GLY A 3 -9.33 -11.48 2.45
N GLU A 4 -8.41 -12.21 1.83
CA GLU A 4 -7.92 -13.48 2.41
C GLU A 4 -7.06 -13.29 3.67
N ARG A 5 -6.41 -12.12 3.83
CA ARG A 5 -5.52 -11.88 4.98
C ARG A 5 -6.25 -11.34 6.21
N ILE A 6 -7.27 -10.49 6.00
CA ILE A 6 -7.92 -9.76 7.10
C ILE A 6 -9.32 -10.32 7.40
N ARG A 7 -10.00 -10.94 6.42
CA ARG A 7 -11.41 -11.33 6.56
C ARG A 7 -11.52 -12.63 7.36
N GLY A 8 -12.18 -12.56 8.52
CA GLY A 8 -12.44 -13.71 9.38
C GLY A 8 -11.42 -13.96 10.50
N ARG A 9 -10.39 -13.10 10.64
CA ARG A 9 -9.49 -13.16 11.80
C ARG A 9 -10.10 -12.42 13.00
N ILE A 10 -10.10 -13.09 14.15
CA ILE A 10 -10.35 -12.47 15.45
C ILE A 10 -8.98 -12.26 16.09
N TYR A 11 -8.63 -11.00 16.38
CA TYR A 11 -7.36 -10.67 17.01
C TYR A 11 -7.50 -10.72 18.54
N PRO A 12 -6.62 -11.46 19.25
CA PRO A 12 -6.56 -11.46 20.70
C PRO A 12 -6.30 -10.08 21.31
N THR A 13 -5.49 -9.27 20.61
CA THR A 13 -5.11 -7.93 21.06
C THR A 13 -5.17 -6.92 19.92
N ARG A 14 -5.36 -5.66 20.27
CA ARG A 14 -5.29 -4.54 19.31
C ARG A 14 -3.90 -4.43 18.67
N HIS A 15 -2.85 -4.79 19.39
CA HIS A 15 -1.47 -4.72 18.89
C HIS A 15 -1.24 -5.71 17.75
N GLU A 16 -1.72 -6.95 17.86
CA GLU A 16 -1.63 -7.93 16.78
C GLU A 16 -2.41 -7.53 15.53
N ALA A 17 -3.61 -6.96 15.70
CA ALA A 17 -4.37 -6.41 14.59
C ALA A 17 -3.60 -5.29 13.88
N TRP A 18 -2.94 -4.42 14.65
CA TRP A 18 -2.16 -3.31 14.11
C TRP A 18 -0.92 -3.81 13.35
N ALA A 19 -0.19 -4.78 13.89
CA ALA A 19 0.96 -5.38 13.23
C ALA A 19 0.58 -6.01 11.88
N ASP A 20 -0.51 -6.80 11.82
CA ASP A 20 -0.95 -7.44 10.56
C ASP A 20 -1.40 -6.40 9.51
N ILE A 21 -2.05 -5.31 9.94
CA ILE A 21 -2.40 -4.19 9.06
C ILE A 21 -1.13 -3.49 8.54
N PHE A 22 -0.16 -3.25 9.41
CA PHE A 22 1.11 -2.62 9.05
C PHE A 22 1.86 -3.45 8.02
N ASP A 23 2.04 -4.75 8.28
CA ASP A 23 2.67 -5.69 7.35
C ASP A 23 1.94 -5.74 6.01
N TYR A 24 0.61 -5.70 6.03
CA TYR A 24 -0.18 -5.61 4.80
C TYR A 24 0.11 -4.33 4.01
N ILE A 25 0.20 -3.18 4.67
CA ILE A 25 0.47 -1.88 4.02
C ILE A 25 1.87 -1.88 3.43
N GLU A 26 2.88 -2.16 4.25
CA GLU A 26 4.30 -2.03 3.90
C GLU A 26 4.77 -3.11 2.91
N LEU A 27 4.40 -4.37 3.13
CA LEU A 27 4.97 -5.48 2.37
C LEU A 27 4.14 -5.83 1.12
N PHE A 28 2.86 -5.48 1.11
CA PHE A 28 1.95 -5.87 0.04
C PHE A 28 1.28 -4.69 -0.67
N TYR A 29 0.67 -3.77 0.06
CA TYR A 29 -0.12 -2.71 -0.56
C TYR A 29 0.77 -1.71 -1.30
N ASN A 30 1.62 -1.00 -0.56
CA ASN A 30 2.45 0.08 -1.10
C ASN A 30 3.39 -0.36 -2.23
N PRO A 31 4.13 -1.50 -2.13
CA PRO A 31 5.09 -1.89 -3.16
C PRO A 31 4.51 -2.75 -4.29
N ARG A 32 3.44 -3.52 -4.05
CA ARG A 32 2.97 -4.53 -5.03
C ARG A 32 1.59 -4.24 -5.62
N ARG A 33 0.73 -3.46 -4.96
CA ARG A 33 -0.63 -3.22 -5.44
C ARG A 33 -0.61 -2.28 -6.64
N ARG A 34 -1.09 -2.75 -7.79
CA ARG A 34 -1.31 -1.91 -8.97
C ARG A 34 -2.66 -1.22 -8.90
N HIS A 35 -2.70 0.07 -9.23
CA HIS A 35 -3.93 0.87 -9.20
C HIS A 35 -4.26 1.43 -10.59
N GLY A 36 -5.50 1.25 -11.06
CA GLY A 36 -5.93 1.73 -12.38
C GLY A 36 -5.80 3.25 -12.53
N ASN A 37 -6.14 4.01 -11.48
CA ASN A 37 -5.99 5.47 -11.49
C ASN A 37 -4.52 5.94 -11.39
N ASN A 38 -3.58 5.04 -11.08
CA ASN A 38 -2.15 5.34 -11.08
C ASN A 38 -1.52 4.68 -12.31
N ASP A 39 -2.18 4.62 -13.46
CA ASP A 39 -1.65 4.02 -14.69
C ASP A 39 -1.12 2.57 -14.53
N GLY A 40 -1.67 1.83 -13.56
CA GLY A 40 -1.26 0.47 -13.25
C GLY A 40 0.05 0.33 -12.48
N ILE A 41 0.65 1.41 -11.98
CA ILE A 41 1.83 1.35 -11.11
C ILE A 41 1.45 1.26 -9.63
N SER A 42 2.43 0.91 -8.80
CA SER A 42 2.25 0.83 -7.35
C SER A 42 2.26 2.22 -6.69
N PRO A 43 1.65 2.39 -5.51
CA PRO A 43 1.72 3.63 -4.74
C PRO A 43 3.14 4.17 -4.57
N VAL A 44 4.11 3.33 -4.18
CA VAL A 44 5.52 3.75 -4.03
C VAL A 44 6.10 4.25 -5.35
N GLN A 45 5.80 3.57 -6.45
CA GLN A 45 6.28 4.01 -7.77
C GLN A 45 5.64 5.32 -8.20
N TYR A 46 4.36 5.53 -7.88
CA TYR A 46 3.65 6.76 -8.17
C TYR A 46 4.24 7.94 -7.42
N GLU A 47 4.47 7.78 -6.10
CA GLU A 47 5.12 8.79 -5.28
C GLU A 47 6.54 9.08 -5.78
N LYS A 48 7.32 8.04 -6.09
CA LYS A 48 8.66 8.18 -6.66
C LYS A 48 8.64 9.02 -7.95
N GLN A 49 7.74 8.71 -8.88
CA GLN A 49 7.60 9.50 -10.11
C GLN A 49 7.14 10.94 -9.84
N TYR A 50 6.30 11.15 -8.84
CA TYR A 50 5.84 12.50 -8.47
C TYR A 50 7.00 13.36 -7.96
N TYR A 51 7.85 12.82 -7.08
CA TYR A 51 8.99 13.55 -6.51
C TYR A 51 10.22 13.62 -7.43
N GLU A 52 10.40 12.66 -8.34
CA GLU A 52 11.51 12.66 -9.32
C GLU A 52 11.21 13.48 -10.57
N LYS A 53 9.93 13.83 -10.82
CA LYS A 53 9.61 14.79 -11.88
C LYS A 53 10.22 16.14 -11.51
N PRO A 54 11.10 16.71 -12.35
CA PRO A 54 11.54 18.08 -12.13
C PRO A 54 10.29 18.96 -12.07
N LEU A 55 10.19 19.83 -11.06
CA LEU A 55 9.19 20.88 -11.02
C LEU A 55 9.34 21.65 -12.34
N VAL A 56 8.47 21.37 -13.32
CA VAL A 56 8.39 22.17 -14.53
C VAL A 56 7.72 23.46 -14.07
N VAL A 57 8.55 24.40 -13.60
CA VAL A 57 8.13 25.76 -13.33
C VAL A 57 7.72 26.32 -14.69
N GLN A 58 6.42 26.56 -14.87
CA GLN A 58 5.89 27.32 -16.00
C GLN A 58 6.33 28.78 -15.90
#